data_AF-A0A7X7QH89-F1
#
_entry.id   AF-A0A7X7QH89-F1
#
_cell.length_a   1.000
_cell.length_b   1.000
_cell.length_c   1.000
_cell.angle_alpha   90.00
_cell.angle_beta   90.00
_cell.angle_gamma   90.00
#
_symmetry.space_group_name_H-M   'P 1'
#
loop_
_entity.id
_entity.type
_entity.pdbx_description
1 polymer ?
#
loop_
_entity_poly.entity_id
_entity_poly.type
_entity_poly.pdbx_seq_one_letter_code
_entity_poly.pdbx_strand_id
1 'polypeptide(L)'
;MMQRKFARGWAAVCFLAIIGSAALAAAQQPGTETQAVSKTYNEAPFEYRIAPLAERAEFFVYRITYPSPIITRLEQNNTIPADYYLPKNLKPGVKYPAVICLHILDGNEPLTDLV
;
A
#
# COMPACT_ATOMS: atom_id res chain seq x y z
N MET A 1 -61.20 -51.41 0.46
CA MET A 1 -61.12 -50.14 -0.31
C MET A 1 -60.64 -49.06 0.67
N MET A 2 -59.66 -48.24 0.27
CA MET A 2 -59.02 -47.13 1.05
C MET A 2 -57.97 -47.59 2.10
N GLN A 3 -56.65 -47.65 1.91
CA GLN A 3 -55.61 -46.71 1.41
C GLN A 3 -55.44 -45.41 2.22
N ARG A 4 -54.40 -45.38 3.08
CA ARG A 4 -53.23 -44.45 3.05
C ARG A 4 -52.82 -43.82 4.40
N LYS A 5 -51.60 -44.24 4.79
CA LYS A 5 -50.44 -43.42 5.21
C LYS A 5 -50.52 -42.59 6.51
N PHE A 6 -49.90 -43.14 7.55
CA PHE A 6 -49.38 -42.41 8.71
C PHE A 6 -48.27 -41.44 8.30
N ALA A 7 -48.37 -40.18 8.73
CA ALA A 7 -47.29 -39.21 8.65
C ALA A 7 -47.10 -38.51 10.01
N ARG A 8 -45.94 -38.81 10.61
CA ARG A 8 -44.95 -37.86 11.17
C ARG A 8 -45.50 -36.81 12.15
N GLY A 9 -45.19 -36.84 13.45
CA GLY A 9 -43.87 -37.03 14.05
C GLY A 9 -43.39 -35.67 14.59
N TRP A 10 -43.69 -35.41 15.86
CA TRP A 10 -43.24 -34.24 16.63
C TRP A 10 -41.79 -34.42 17.13
N ALA A 11 -41.20 -33.27 17.50
CA ALA A 11 -40.02 -33.07 18.35
C ALA A 11 -38.64 -32.93 17.66
N ALA A 12 -38.31 -31.66 17.41
CA ALA A 12 -37.08 -30.96 17.79
C ALA A 12 -35.85 -31.77 18.22
N VAL A 13 -34.73 -31.56 17.49
CA VAL A 13 -33.38 -31.55 18.07
C VAL A 13 -32.63 -30.36 17.46
N CYS A 14 -32.22 -29.44 18.33
CA CYS A 14 -31.31 -28.35 18.05
C CYS A 14 -29.92 -28.89 17.69
N PHE A 15 -29.39 -28.52 16.53
CA PHE A 15 -27.94 -28.54 16.31
C PHE A 15 -27.50 -27.16 15.84
N LEU A 16 -26.86 -26.44 16.76
CA LEU A 16 -26.06 -25.26 16.52
C LEU A 16 -24.95 -25.61 15.51
N ALA A 17 -25.06 -25.12 14.29
CA ALA A 17 -23.92 -25.00 13.38
C ALA A 17 -23.40 -23.57 13.47
N ILE A 18 -22.44 -23.37 14.38
CA ILE A 18 -21.56 -22.21 14.39
C ILE A 18 -20.73 -22.30 13.11
N ILE A 19 -21.18 -21.64 12.04
CA ILE A 19 -20.30 -21.36 10.90
C ILE A 19 -19.51 -20.12 11.33
N GLY A 20 -18.34 -20.38 11.89
CA GLY A 20 -17.36 -19.35 12.18
C GLY A 20 -17.07 -18.58 10.90
N SER A 21 -17.46 -17.32 10.87
CA SER A 21 -16.93 -16.36 9.92
C SER A 21 -15.45 -16.19 10.22
N ALA A 22 -14.62 -17.06 9.64
CA ALA A 22 -13.23 -16.74 9.42
C ALA A 22 -13.23 -15.56 8.45
N ALA A 23 -13.24 -14.34 9.01
CA ALA A 23 -12.85 -13.16 8.28
C ALA A 23 -11.43 -13.44 7.79
N LEU A 24 -11.30 -13.86 6.53
CA LEU A 24 -10.07 -13.65 5.80
C LEU A 24 -9.86 -12.14 5.82
N ALA A 25 -9.06 -11.67 6.78
CA ALA A 25 -8.40 -10.40 6.67
C ALA A 25 -7.48 -10.54 5.46
N ALA A 26 -8.01 -10.25 4.28
CA ALA A 26 -7.19 -9.95 3.13
C ALA A 26 -6.31 -8.78 3.58
N ALA A 27 -5.02 -9.05 3.81
CA ALA A 27 -4.06 -7.98 3.96
C ALA A 27 -4.20 -7.13 2.69
N GLN A 28 -4.74 -5.91 2.82
CA GLN A 28 -4.72 -4.94 1.74
C GLN A 28 -3.25 -4.84 1.32
N GLN A 29 -2.90 -5.37 0.15
CA GLN A 29 -1.62 -5.05 -0.45
C GLN A 29 -1.60 -3.53 -0.59
N PRO A 30 -0.56 -2.83 -0.10
CA PRO A 30 -0.52 -1.39 -0.19
C PRO A 30 -0.76 -1.01 -1.66
N GLY A 31 -1.86 -0.31 -1.93
CA GLY A 31 -2.16 0.12 -3.28
C GLY A 31 -1.23 1.25 -3.68
N THR A 32 -1.27 1.62 -4.95
CA THR A 32 -0.76 2.93 -5.34
C THR A 32 -1.65 4.00 -4.72
N GLU A 33 -1.06 4.88 -3.93
CA GLU A 33 -1.74 5.98 -3.23
C GLU A 33 -1.28 7.33 -3.78
N THR A 34 -2.18 8.32 -3.71
CA THR A 34 -1.86 9.73 -4.00
C THR A 34 -1.93 10.53 -2.71
N GLN A 35 -0.93 11.37 -2.49
CA GLN A 35 -0.78 12.16 -1.27
C GLN A 35 -0.57 13.63 -1.64
N ALA A 36 -1.31 14.52 -0.95
CA ALA A 36 -1.23 15.96 -1.17
C ALA A 36 -0.22 16.63 -0.23
N VAL A 37 0.57 17.56 -0.78
CA VAL A 37 1.54 18.37 -0.04
C VAL A 37 1.15 19.84 -0.17
N SER A 38 0.67 20.42 0.94
CA SER A 38 0.20 21.80 0.99
C SER A 38 1.29 22.80 1.38
N LYS A 39 2.25 22.40 2.22
CA LYS A 39 3.35 23.26 2.68
C LYS A 39 4.60 22.97 1.86
N THR A 40 4.97 23.90 0.99
CA THR A 40 6.13 23.79 0.09
C THR A 40 7.06 24.99 0.22
N TYR A 41 8.28 24.90 -0.32
CA TYR A 41 9.28 25.97 -0.23
C TYR A 41 8.97 27.16 -1.17
N ASN A 42 8.16 26.93 -2.20
CA ASN A 42 7.83 27.87 -3.27
C ASN A 42 6.33 28.23 -3.29
N GLU A 43 5.59 27.91 -2.22
CA GLU A 43 4.15 28.20 -2.11
C GLU A 43 3.27 27.57 -3.20
N ALA A 44 3.78 26.56 -3.92
CA ALA A 44 3.05 25.77 -4.89
C ALA A 44 2.76 24.37 -4.33
N PRO A 45 1.53 24.08 -3.90
CA PRO A 45 1.12 22.74 -3.51
C PRO A 45 1.22 21.74 -4.66
N PHE A 46 1.42 20.46 -4.34
CA PHE A 46 1.43 19.40 -5.33
C PHE A 46 0.91 18.09 -4.76
N GLU A 47 0.68 17.13 -5.67
CA GLU A 47 0.40 15.75 -5.32
C GLU A 47 1.57 14.87 -5.73
N TYR A 48 1.86 13.86 -4.92
CA TYR A 48 2.77 12.79 -5.31
C TYR A 48 2.07 11.45 -5.23
N ARG A 49 2.56 10.52 -6.03
CA ARG A 49 2.13 9.13 -6.04
C ARG A 49 3.15 8.28 -5.31
N ILE A 50 2.69 7.35 -4.49
CA ILE A 50 3.52 6.34 -3.83
C ILE A 50 2.97 4.95 -4.16
N ALA A 51 3.82 4.06 -4.66
CA ALA A 51 3.47 2.69 -4.99
C ALA A 51 4.47 1.74 -4.33
N PRO A 52 4.04 0.59 -3.77
CA PRO A 52 4.99 -0.39 -3.27
C PRO A 52 5.84 -0.92 -4.42
N LEU A 53 7.13 -1.07 -4.16
CA LEU A 53 8.08 -1.65 -5.09
C LEU A 53 8.59 -2.99 -4.58
N ALA A 54 8.97 -3.06 -3.30
CA ALA A 54 9.45 -4.28 -2.68
C ALA A 54 9.29 -4.29 -1.15
N GLU A 55 9.41 -5.48 -0.58
CA GLU A 55 9.50 -5.67 0.87
C GLU A 55 10.82 -6.37 1.19
N ARG A 56 11.48 -5.92 2.25
CA ARG A 56 12.69 -6.54 2.83
C ARG A 56 12.44 -6.89 4.29
N ALA A 57 13.37 -7.58 4.94
CA ALA A 57 13.19 -7.99 6.34
C ALA A 57 12.94 -6.78 7.27
N GLU A 58 13.71 -5.71 7.10
CA GLU A 58 13.74 -4.57 8.03
C GLU A 58 13.01 -3.32 7.53
N PHE A 59 12.74 -3.24 6.22
CA PHE A 59 12.14 -2.06 5.59
C PHE A 59 11.25 -2.42 4.39
N PHE A 60 10.40 -1.48 4.00
CA PHE A 60 9.66 -1.47 2.75
C PHE A 60 10.35 -0.54 1.75
N VAL A 61 10.20 -0.82 0.46
CA VAL A 61 10.65 0.03 -0.63
C VAL A 61 9.43 0.47 -1.42
N TYR A 62 9.30 1.78 -1.63
CA TYR A 62 8.25 2.37 -2.44
C TYR A 62 8.85 3.20 -3.58
N ARG A 63 8.19 3.19 -4.73
CA ARG A 63 8.42 4.16 -5.79
C ARG A 63 7.55 5.39 -5.53
N ILE A 64 8.18 6.54 -5.38
CA ILE A 64 7.53 7.85 -5.31
C ILE A 64 7.68 8.55 -6.66
N THR A 65 6.65 9.29 -7.06
CA THR A 65 6.68 10.15 -8.25
C THR A 65 5.99 11.48 -7.94
N TYR A 66 6.68 12.59 -8.20
CA TYR A 66 6.16 13.94 -7.94
C TYR A 66 6.57 14.93 -9.04
N PRO A 67 5.84 16.05 -9.23
CA PRO A 67 6.19 17.03 -10.25
C PRO A 67 7.48 17.77 -9.90
N SER A 68 8.31 17.99 -10.92
CA SER A 68 9.43 18.92 -10.81
C SER A 68 8.90 20.34 -10.65
N PRO A 69 9.49 21.17 -9.76
CA PRO A 69 9.15 22.59 -9.69
C PRO A 69 9.68 23.38 -10.91
N ILE A 70 10.55 22.77 -11.72
CA ILE A 70 11.11 23.36 -12.94
C ILE A 70 10.51 22.64 -14.13
N ILE A 71 9.79 23.39 -14.97
CA ILE A 71 9.20 22.89 -16.20
C ILE A 71 10.16 23.13 -17.37
N THR A 72 10.45 22.06 -18.10
CA THR A 72 11.30 22.08 -19.29
C THR A 72 10.53 21.58 -20.51
N ARG A 73 11.13 21.72 -21.70
CA ARG A 73 10.55 21.22 -22.96
C ARG A 73 10.53 19.70 -23.05
N LEU A 74 11.38 19.02 -22.27
CA LEU A 74 11.41 17.56 -22.22
C LEU A 74 10.47 17.11 -21.10
N GLU A 75 9.35 16.49 -21.46
CA GLU A 75 8.29 16.11 -20.51
C GLU A 75 8.79 15.21 -19.38
N GLN A 76 9.76 14.35 -19.68
CA GLN A 76 10.38 13.44 -18.72
C GLN A 76 11.04 14.19 -17.56
N ASN A 77 11.63 15.36 -17.80
CA ASN A 77 12.27 16.16 -16.75
C ASN A 77 11.26 16.82 -15.80
N ASN A 78 9.99 16.85 -16.18
CA ASN A 78 8.95 17.51 -15.39
C ASN A 78 8.37 16.57 -14.31
N THR A 79 8.82 15.32 -14.27
CA THR A 79 8.39 14.29 -13.33
C THR A 79 9.61 13.67 -12.65
N ILE A 80 9.68 13.73 -11.32
CA ILE A 80 10.80 13.22 -10.54
C ILE A 80 10.44 11.84 -9.97
N PRO A 81 11.13 10.77 -10.37
CA PRO A 81 11.08 9.48 -9.68
C PRO A 81 12.01 9.48 -8.47
N ALA A 82 11.63 8.81 -7.40
CA ALA A 82 12.49 8.54 -6.25
C ALA A 82 12.10 7.21 -5.59
N ASP A 83 13.07 6.51 -5.02
CA ASP A 83 12.80 5.36 -4.15
C ASP A 83 12.82 5.76 -2.68
N TYR A 84 11.82 5.27 -1.94
CA TYR A 84 11.61 5.56 -0.54
C TYR A 84 11.71 4.29 0.30
N TYR A 85 12.70 4.28 1.18
CA TYR A 85 13.01 3.17 2.07
C TYR A 85 12.44 3.46 3.46
N LEU A 86 11.44 2.69 3.88
CA LEU A 86 10.67 2.90 5.10
C LEU A 86 10.92 1.77 6.10
N PRO A 87 11.57 2.02 7.25
CA PRO A 87 11.74 1.00 8.29
C PRO A 87 10.40 0.46 8.81
N LYS A 88 10.32 -0.84 9.09
CA LYS A 88 9.08 -1.49 9.55
C LYS A 88 8.71 -1.16 11.01
N ASN A 89 9.68 -0.77 11.82
CA ASN A 89 9.56 -0.61 13.27
C ASN A 89 9.34 0.85 13.71
N LEU A 90 8.85 1.72 12.81
CA LEU A 90 8.51 3.09 13.17
C LEU A 90 7.29 3.14 14.09
N LYS A 91 7.37 3.98 15.12
CA LYS A 91 6.27 4.20 16.07
C LYS A 91 5.34 5.29 15.53
N PRO A 92 4.02 5.08 15.51
CA PRO A 92 3.07 6.12 15.13
C PRO A 92 3.25 7.40 15.95
N GLY A 93 3.14 8.55 15.28
CA GLY A 93 3.24 9.87 15.92
C GLY A 93 4.67 10.33 16.26
N VAL A 94 5.68 9.47 16.10
CA VAL A 94 7.09 9.84 16.27
C VAL A 94 7.64 10.37 14.96
N LYS A 95 8.33 11.52 15.01
CA LYS A 95 9.06 12.06 13.86
C LYS A 95 10.46 11.50 13.84
N TYR A 96 10.87 11.01 12.67
CA TYR A 96 12.22 10.50 12.43
C TYR A 96 12.93 11.42 11.45
N PRO A 97 14.25 11.63 11.58
CA PRO A 97 15.01 12.30 10.54
C PRO A 97 14.95 11.48 9.25
N ALA A 98 14.86 12.16 8.12
CA ALA A 98 14.98 11.55 6.81
C ALA A 98 16.34 11.88 6.20
N VAL A 99 16.87 10.95 5.39
CA VAL A 99 18.09 11.15 4.60
C VAL A 99 17.69 11.16 3.14
N ILE A 100 18.18 12.16 2.39
CA ILE A 100 18.01 12.24 0.94
C ILE A 100 19.35 11.87 0.31
N CYS A 101 19.36 10.81 -0.49
CA CYS A 101 20.51 10.45 -1.31
C CYS A 101 20.27 10.94 -2.74
N LEU A 102 21.20 11.74 -3.26
CA LEU A 102 21.19 12.16 -4.66
C LEU A 102 22.26 11.34 -5.38
N HIS A 103 21.83 10.38 -6.18
CA HIS A 103 22.75 9.62 -7.01
C HIS A 103 23.23 10.48 -8.18
N ILE A 104 24.54 10.50 -8.44
CA ILE A 104 25.17 11.24 -9.55
C ILE A 104 25.35 10.38 -10.81
N LEU A 105 24.78 9.17 -10.81
CA LEU A 105 24.84 8.24 -11.94
C LEU A 105 23.74 8.56 -12.96
N ASP A 106 23.82 7.93 -14.14
CA ASP A 106 23.03 8.18 -15.36
C ASP A 106 21.53 7.83 -15.25
N GLY A 107 20.92 8.09 -14.08
CA GLY A 107 19.52 7.81 -13.77
C GLY A 107 19.18 6.33 -13.57
N ASN A 108 20.19 5.47 -13.53
CA ASN A 108 20.07 4.04 -13.26
C ASN A 108 20.49 3.71 -11.82
N GLU A 109 19.94 2.62 -11.28
CA GLU A 109 20.08 2.18 -9.87
C GLU A 109 21.03 0.97 -9.69
N PRO A 110 22.14 0.80 -10.45
CA PRO A 110 22.91 -0.44 -10.40
C PRO A 110 23.64 -0.65 -9.06
N LEU A 111 23.74 0.36 -8.20
CA LEU A 111 24.42 0.26 -6.90
C LEU A 111 23.44 -0.02 -5.74
N THR A 112 22.18 0.34 -5.89
CA THR A 112 21.10 0.17 -4.91
C THR A 112 20.34 -1.12 -5.12
N ASP A 113 20.29 -1.64 -6.35
CA ASP A 113 19.67 -2.93 -6.71
C ASP A 113 20.51 -4.18 -6.33
N LEU A 114 21.75 -4.00 -5.83
CA LEU A 114 22.65 -5.10 -5.46
C LEU A 114 22.34 -5.75 -4.09
N VAL A 115 21.21 -5.40 -3.46
CA VAL A 115 20.83 -5.84 -2.10
C VAL A 115 19.53 -6.65 -2.05
#